data_AF-A0A2N7RMD5-F1
#
_entry.id   AF-A0A2N7RMD5-F1
#
_cell.length_a   1.000
_cell.length_b   1.000
_cell.length_c   1.000
_cell.angle_alpha   90.00
_cell.angle_beta   90.00
_cell.angle_gamma   90.00
#
_symmetry.space_group_name_H-M   'P 1'
#
loop_
_entity.id
_entity.type
_entity.pdbx_description
1 polymer ?
#
loop_
_entity_poly.entity_id
_entity_poly.type
_entity_poly.pdbx_seq_one_letter_code
_entity_poly.pdbx_strand_id
1 'polypeptide(L)'
;MAVARGAVAYALARRGQAPRIGGGSPRSYFLVLGAPGKDNRAVCILPRGSASGEEIRLYERLFALRLGRPVRFHLASSIAEAGTPPKLGDIVDLGEGEYLRLPPLASVLHDKQDANDKREITVQLATVMTEVGTLEVHCVAEADASQRWLLEFQLRGSEEEQGPDGGDGNAPAVSPRIKEAVDKIERIFGGKAQKVETKEVRQLRQHLERGLGGRDSWDTPLLRQLFDALMLRARGRRRSAEHERVWLNLAGYCLRPGYGDALDPWRIEQLWAMFDAGVQHHKDSQVCAEWWTLWRRVAGGLSVEQQLRLLDDFAFNLQADAAQRGNRPVTLVGGSDDDMLRLGASLERIPGAYKAEVGAWLLKRLDKASKKGEAADTNTLWALARVGARQPFHGSAHEVVDSATVAEWLQVLLALDWKKTEPAAFAATHLARMTGDRSRDIADELRATILGRLKAVGAPPLWHAMVSEVTQLDEAATKRMLGEALPPGLKLIG
;
A
#
# COMPACT_ATOMS: atom_id res chain seq x y z
N MET A 1 -30.04 -3.48 40.22
CA MET A 1 -30.67 -2.13 40.33
C MET A 1 -29.69 -0.96 40.15
N ALA A 2 -28.39 -1.09 40.42
CA ALA A 2 -27.43 0.02 40.28
C ALA A 2 -27.27 0.53 38.82
N VAL A 3 -27.21 -0.37 37.84
CA VAL A 3 -27.06 -0.01 36.41
C VAL A 3 -28.26 0.79 35.87
N ALA A 4 -29.48 0.34 36.17
CA ALA A 4 -30.70 1.05 35.74
C ALA A 4 -30.82 2.45 36.38
N ARG A 5 -30.44 2.59 37.65
CA ARG A 5 -30.38 3.91 38.32
C ARG A 5 -29.32 4.82 37.70
N GLY A 6 -28.16 4.26 37.32
CA GLY A 6 -27.11 4.98 36.60
C GLY A 6 -27.57 5.48 35.23
N ALA A 7 -28.27 4.65 34.45
CA ALA A 7 -28.82 5.03 33.15
C ALA A 7 -29.88 6.14 33.26
N VAL A 8 -30.75 6.08 34.27
CA VAL A 8 -31.75 7.13 34.54
C VAL A 8 -31.08 8.44 34.98
N ALA A 9 -30.08 8.37 35.87
CA ALA A 9 -29.32 9.55 36.30
C ALA A 9 -28.57 10.21 35.12
N TYR A 10 -27.98 9.40 34.23
CA TYR A 10 -27.33 9.87 33.00
C TYR A 10 -28.32 10.53 32.02
N ALA A 11 -29.51 9.93 31.82
CA ALA A 11 -30.55 10.50 30.98
C ALA A 11 -31.10 11.83 31.53
N LEU A 12 -31.24 11.95 32.86
CA LEU A 12 -31.64 13.20 33.52
C LEU A 12 -30.55 14.27 33.44
N ALA A 13 -29.27 13.90 33.56
CA ALA A 13 -28.14 14.82 33.40
C ALA A 13 -28.05 15.37 31.97
N ARG A 14 -28.28 14.54 30.93
CA ARG A 14 -28.36 14.99 29.52
C ARG A 14 -29.48 16.00 29.25
N ARG A 15 -30.53 16.00 30.07
CA ARG A 15 -31.66 16.95 29.98
C ARG A 15 -31.48 18.17 30.88
N GLY A 16 -30.32 18.32 31.55
CA GLY A 16 -30.05 19.41 32.49
C GLY A 16 -30.78 19.29 33.83
N GLN A 17 -31.37 18.14 34.13
CA GLN A 17 -32.19 17.90 35.33
C GLN A 17 -31.41 17.20 36.46
N ALA A 18 -30.11 16.96 36.28
CA ALA A 18 -29.20 16.42 37.28
C ALA A 18 -27.76 16.92 37.07
N PRO A 19 -26.89 16.91 38.11
CA PRO A 19 -25.48 17.32 37.99
C PRO A 19 -24.72 16.48 36.97
N ARG A 20 -23.98 17.13 36.06
CA ARG A 20 -23.12 16.47 35.06
C ARG A 20 -21.67 16.50 35.55
N ILE A 21 -21.07 15.32 35.70
CA ILE A 21 -19.63 15.19 35.96
C ILE A 21 -18.93 15.27 34.60
N GLY A 22 -18.26 16.38 34.31
CA GLY A 22 -17.50 16.57 33.07
C GLY A 22 -16.02 16.33 33.29
N GLY A 23 -15.42 15.41 32.53
CA GLY A 23 -13.98 15.34 32.33
C GLY A 23 -13.69 15.87 30.93
N GLY A 24 -13.17 17.09 30.81
CA GLY A 24 -12.75 17.64 29.52
C GLY A 24 -11.64 16.81 28.87
N SER A 25 -11.32 17.09 27.60
CA SER A 25 -10.28 16.34 26.87
C SER A 25 -8.98 16.26 27.67
N PRO A 26 -8.42 15.05 27.91
CA PRO A 26 -7.19 14.91 28.69
C PRO A 26 -5.93 15.31 27.88
N ARG A 27 -6.06 15.55 26.57
CA ARG A 27 -4.95 15.85 25.65
C ARG A 27 -5.30 17.00 24.71
N SER A 28 -4.28 17.70 24.22
CA SER A 28 -4.42 18.56 23.05
C SER A 28 -4.21 17.74 21.78
N TYR A 29 -4.99 18.01 20.73
CA TYR A 29 -4.89 17.36 19.43
C TYR A 29 -4.52 18.36 18.34
N PHE A 30 -3.71 17.89 17.40
CA PHE A 30 -3.12 18.71 16.35
C PHE A 30 -3.26 18.03 14.98
N LEU A 31 -3.49 18.82 13.93
CA LEU A 31 -3.41 18.39 12.55
C LEU A 31 -2.04 18.77 11.98
N VAL A 32 -1.28 17.79 11.51
CA VAL A 32 0.03 18.01 10.90
C VAL A 32 -0.14 18.67 9.53
N LEU A 33 0.63 19.73 9.30
CA LEU A 33 0.63 20.48 8.06
C LEU A 33 1.71 19.91 7.12
N GLY A 34 1.37 19.71 5.84
CA GLY A 34 2.33 19.28 4.82
C GLY A 34 2.55 17.77 4.72
N ALA A 35 3.57 17.36 3.94
CA ALA A 35 3.89 15.96 3.72
C ALA A 35 4.68 15.38 4.91
N PRO A 36 4.38 14.14 5.35
CA PRO A 36 5.10 13.48 6.44
C PRO A 36 6.61 13.48 6.21
N GLY A 37 7.38 13.92 7.21
CA GLY A 37 8.84 13.94 7.17
C GLY A 37 9.49 15.10 6.41
N LYS A 38 8.69 16.06 5.91
CA LYS A 38 9.21 17.32 5.31
C LYS A 38 8.86 18.58 6.11
N ASP A 39 7.71 18.59 6.78
CA ASP A 39 7.23 19.71 7.57
C ASP A 39 6.76 19.17 8.93
N ASN A 40 7.33 19.71 10.01
CA ASN A 40 6.98 19.31 11.39
C ASN A 40 5.94 20.24 12.00
N ARG A 41 5.44 21.24 11.26
CA ARG A 41 4.41 22.13 11.77
C ARG A 41 3.07 21.40 11.89
N ALA A 42 2.34 21.70 12.95
CA ALA A 42 0.98 21.20 13.15
C ALA A 42 0.11 22.32 13.74
N VAL A 43 -1.18 22.32 13.40
CA VAL A 43 -2.16 23.26 13.93
C VAL A 43 -2.97 22.61 15.05
N CYS A 44 -3.14 23.30 16.18
CA CYS A 44 -3.99 22.84 17.28
C CYS A 44 -5.47 22.85 16.85
N ILE A 45 -6.11 21.69 16.87
CA ILE A 45 -7.51 21.50 16.46
C ILE A 45 -8.44 21.19 17.64
N LEU A 46 -7.90 20.78 18.78
CA LEU A 46 -8.66 20.60 20.02
C LEU A 46 -7.73 20.79 21.23
N PRO A 47 -7.85 21.89 22.00
CA PRO A 47 -7.07 22.08 23.22
C PRO A 47 -7.42 21.07 24.32
N ARG A 48 -6.45 20.76 25.19
CA ARG A 48 -6.69 20.05 26.44
C ARG A 48 -7.71 20.82 27.29
N GLY A 49 -8.62 20.11 27.94
CA GLY A 49 -9.69 20.68 28.75
C GLY A 49 -10.96 21.06 27.98
N SER A 50 -10.98 20.93 26.64
CA SER A 50 -12.20 21.12 25.84
C SER A 50 -13.36 20.23 26.32
N ALA A 51 -14.56 20.78 26.40
CA ALA A 51 -15.74 20.09 26.88
C ALA A 51 -16.20 18.96 25.92
N SER A 52 -16.63 17.83 26.47
CA SER A 52 -17.14 16.71 25.66
C SER A 52 -18.56 16.97 25.17
N GLY A 53 -18.79 16.64 23.90
CA GLY A 53 -20.05 16.81 23.18
C GLY A 53 -20.26 18.19 22.56
N GLU A 54 -19.29 19.10 22.69
CA GLU A 54 -19.33 20.43 22.09
C GLU A 54 -18.47 20.47 20.81
N GLU A 55 -19.03 21.05 19.74
CA GLU A 55 -18.33 21.26 18.47
C GLU A 55 -17.51 22.54 18.52
N ILE A 56 -16.20 22.40 18.30
CA ILE A 56 -15.25 23.50 18.28
C ILE A 56 -14.81 23.72 16.85
N ARG A 57 -15.10 24.89 16.29
CA ARG A 57 -14.80 25.23 14.90
C ARG A 57 -13.62 26.18 14.81
N LEU A 58 -12.68 25.84 13.94
CA LEU A 58 -11.46 26.60 13.69
C LEU A 58 -11.72 27.67 12.60
N TYR A 59 -12.27 28.80 13.01
CA TYR A 59 -12.61 29.90 12.09
C TYR A 59 -11.41 30.66 11.54
N GLU A 60 -10.31 30.72 12.30
CA GLU A 60 -9.13 31.54 11.99
C GLU A 60 -8.19 30.92 10.95
N ARG A 61 -8.46 29.69 10.47
CA ARG A 61 -7.62 28.97 9.52
C ARG A 61 -8.45 28.31 8.42
N LEU A 62 -7.97 28.44 7.19
CA LEU A 62 -8.59 27.85 6.01
C LEU A 62 -7.68 26.79 5.37
N PHE A 63 -8.30 25.73 4.84
CA PHE A 63 -7.59 24.61 4.23
C PHE A 63 -8.13 24.32 2.83
N ALA A 64 -7.24 24.00 1.89
CA ALA A 64 -7.61 23.39 0.62
C ALA A 64 -7.86 21.89 0.82
N LEU A 65 -9.08 21.45 0.63
CA LEU A 65 -9.48 20.05 0.62
C LEU A 65 -9.62 19.53 -0.80
N ARG A 66 -8.90 18.43 -1.09
CA ARG A 66 -9.02 17.72 -2.36
C ARG A 66 -10.19 16.75 -2.32
N LEU A 67 -11.18 16.97 -3.18
CA LEU A 67 -12.31 16.06 -3.36
C LEU A 67 -12.05 15.09 -4.53
N GLY A 68 -12.68 13.92 -4.48
CA GLY A 68 -12.64 12.91 -5.54
C GLY A 68 -11.29 12.20 -5.71
N ARG A 69 -10.39 12.34 -4.73
CA ARG A 69 -9.11 11.60 -4.66
C ARG A 69 -8.92 11.08 -3.23
N PRO A 70 -8.26 9.93 -3.04
CA PRO A 70 -7.86 9.50 -1.71
C PRO A 70 -6.89 10.51 -1.10
N VAL A 71 -7.21 10.94 0.13
CA VAL A 71 -6.42 11.91 0.87
C VAL A 71 -6.14 11.38 2.28
N ARG A 72 -4.95 11.67 2.78
CA ARG A 72 -4.52 11.31 4.14
C ARG A 72 -4.30 12.56 4.99
N PHE A 73 -4.70 12.47 6.25
CA PHE A 73 -4.59 13.49 7.27
C PHE A 73 -3.78 12.90 8.42
N HIS A 74 -2.76 13.61 8.88
CA HIS A 74 -1.91 13.15 9.97
C HIS A 74 -2.28 13.95 11.22
N LEU A 75 -2.56 13.25 12.31
CA LEU A 75 -2.84 13.87 13.60
C LEU A 75 -1.67 13.65 14.58
N ALA A 76 -1.55 14.52 15.57
CA ALA A 76 -0.71 14.34 16.73
C ALA A 76 -1.49 14.69 18.00
N SER A 77 -1.03 14.20 19.15
CA SER A 77 -1.57 14.55 20.46
C SER A 77 -0.45 14.88 21.44
N SER A 78 -0.72 15.71 22.44
CA SER A 78 0.21 15.97 23.54
C SER A 78 -0.50 15.98 24.88
N ILE A 79 0.22 15.50 25.89
CA ILE A 79 -0.17 15.52 27.32
C ILE A 79 0.67 16.51 28.15
N ALA A 80 1.70 17.11 27.55
CA ALA A 80 2.69 17.90 28.26
C ALA A 80 2.09 19.20 28.84
N GLU A 81 2.49 19.54 30.07
CA GLU A 81 2.11 20.78 30.78
C GLU A 81 3.23 21.83 30.78
N ALA A 82 4.37 21.55 30.12
CA ALA A 82 5.51 22.46 30.11
C ALA A 82 5.25 23.64 29.15
N GLY A 83 5.00 24.83 29.72
CA GLY A 83 4.80 26.08 28.98
C GLY A 83 3.34 26.52 28.87
N THR A 84 3.07 27.55 28.06
CA THR A 84 1.70 28.03 27.82
C THR A 84 0.95 27.01 26.95
N PRO A 85 -0.22 26.50 27.38
CA PRO A 85 -0.97 25.51 26.61
C PRO A 85 -1.41 26.09 25.25
N PRO A 86 -1.26 25.34 24.15
CA PRO A 86 -1.59 25.84 22.82
C PRO A 86 -3.09 26.08 22.69
N LYS A 87 -3.44 27.27 22.21
CA LYS A 87 -4.82 27.65 21.92
C LYS A 87 -5.27 27.02 20.61
N LEU A 88 -6.59 26.96 20.42
CA LEU A 88 -7.17 26.51 19.17
C LEU A 88 -6.61 27.36 18.02
N GLY A 89 -6.08 26.72 16.97
CA GLY A 89 -5.52 27.40 15.80
C GLY A 89 -4.05 27.78 15.86
N ASP A 90 -3.39 27.61 17.01
CA ASP A 90 -1.94 27.83 17.14
C ASP A 90 -1.17 26.82 16.28
N ILE A 91 -0.13 27.30 15.59
CA ILE A 91 0.81 26.46 14.84
C ILE A 91 2.01 26.16 15.73
N VAL A 92 2.27 24.87 15.96
CA VAL A 92 3.38 24.37 16.77
C VAL A 92 4.36 23.57 15.89
N ASP A 93 5.64 23.56 16.26
CA ASP A 93 6.61 22.62 15.70
C ASP A 93 6.62 21.34 16.54
N LEU A 94 6.29 20.20 15.91
CA LEU A 94 6.28 18.90 16.57
C LEU A 94 7.68 18.39 16.96
N GLY A 95 8.76 19.02 16.48
CA GLY A 95 10.13 18.68 16.84
C GLY A 95 10.63 19.35 18.12
N GLU A 96 9.97 20.41 18.60
CA GLU A 96 10.39 21.20 19.76
C GLU A 96 9.65 20.82 21.07
N GLY A 97 8.88 19.73 21.07
CA GLY A 97 8.14 19.29 22.26
C GLY A 97 7.71 17.82 22.24
N GLU A 98 7.04 17.40 23.31
CA GLU A 98 6.55 16.02 23.46
C GLU A 98 5.19 15.83 22.77
N TYR A 99 5.25 15.39 21.51
CA TYR A 99 4.07 15.10 20.70
C TYR A 99 4.04 13.64 20.24
N LEU A 100 2.92 12.97 20.47
CA LEU A 100 2.65 11.63 19.99
C LEU A 100 1.88 11.69 18.67
N ARG A 101 2.50 11.25 17.56
CA ARG A 101 1.81 11.11 16.27
C ARG A 101 0.76 10.00 16.36
N LEU A 102 -0.44 10.31 15.87
CA LEU A 102 -1.56 9.38 15.84
C LEU A 102 -1.66 8.70 14.47
N PRO A 103 -2.32 7.53 14.39
CA PRO A 103 -2.64 6.90 13.12
C PRO A 103 -3.31 7.89 12.16
N PRO A 104 -2.90 7.95 10.88
CA PRO A 104 -3.47 8.90 9.93
C PRO A 104 -4.94 8.58 9.64
N LEU A 105 -5.75 9.61 9.49
CA LEU A 105 -7.08 9.51 8.89
C LEU A 105 -6.91 9.38 7.39
N ALA A 106 -7.63 8.47 6.75
CA ALA A 106 -7.58 8.29 5.30
C ALA A 106 -9.01 8.21 4.78
N SER A 107 -9.38 9.13 3.89
CA SER A 107 -10.73 9.16 3.33
C SER A 107 -10.74 9.67 1.89
N VAL A 108 -11.72 9.24 1.11
CA VAL A 108 -12.04 9.82 -0.20
C VAL A 108 -13.27 10.71 0.00
N LEU A 109 -13.05 12.00 0.06
CA LEU A 109 -14.13 12.97 0.29
C LEU A 109 -14.75 13.34 -1.06
N HIS A 110 -16.07 13.18 -1.18
CA HIS A 110 -16.84 13.44 -2.40
C HIS A 110 -17.81 14.60 -2.16
N ASP A 111 -18.06 15.41 -3.17
CA ASP A 111 -19.16 16.37 -3.13
C ASP A 111 -20.51 15.61 -3.18
N LYS A 112 -21.50 16.06 -2.41
CA LYS A 112 -22.85 15.50 -2.40
C LYS A 112 -23.65 15.90 -3.65
N GLN A 113 -23.24 16.95 -4.37
CA GLN A 113 -23.99 17.49 -5.50
C GLN A 113 -23.38 17.17 -6.88
N ASP A 114 -22.09 16.80 -6.95
CA ASP A 114 -21.43 16.48 -8.22
C ASP A 114 -20.39 15.35 -8.05
N ALA A 115 -20.67 14.19 -8.65
CA ALA A 115 -19.87 12.97 -8.46
C ALA A 115 -18.60 12.90 -9.33
N ASN A 116 -18.34 13.90 -10.18
CA ASN A 116 -17.39 13.76 -11.28
C ASN A 116 -16.33 14.86 -11.41
N ASP A 117 -16.04 15.65 -10.36
CA ASP A 117 -15.01 16.68 -10.48
C ASP A 117 -13.88 16.58 -9.45
N LYS A 118 -12.65 16.53 -9.97
CA LYS A 118 -11.40 16.54 -9.21
C LYS A 118 -11.07 18.00 -8.89
N ARG A 119 -11.64 18.54 -7.81
CA ARG A 119 -11.46 19.95 -7.42
C ARG A 119 -10.90 20.12 -6.01
N GLU A 120 -10.21 21.22 -5.77
CA GLU A 120 -9.82 21.70 -4.43
C GLU A 120 -10.89 22.69 -3.94
N ILE A 121 -11.40 22.48 -2.72
CA ILE A 121 -12.38 23.38 -2.08
C ILE A 121 -11.81 23.95 -0.78
N THR A 122 -12.20 25.17 -0.43
CA THR A 122 -11.79 25.80 0.83
C THR A 122 -12.70 25.33 1.96
N VAL A 123 -12.10 24.81 3.03
CA VAL A 123 -12.80 24.27 4.20
C VAL A 123 -12.21 24.83 5.49
N GLN A 124 -13.06 24.88 6.53
CA GLN A 124 -12.68 25.04 7.92
C GLN A 124 -12.74 23.67 8.62
N LEU A 125 -11.97 23.51 9.69
CA LEU A 125 -12.04 22.31 10.52
C LEU A 125 -13.02 22.52 11.67
N ALA A 126 -13.83 21.51 11.97
CA ALA A 126 -14.63 21.43 13.17
C ALA A 126 -14.30 20.13 13.91
N THR A 127 -14.09 20.19 15.21
CA THR A 127 -13.73 19.03 16.03
C THR A 127 -14.72 18.86 17.17
N VAL A 128 -15.02 17.61 17.50
CA VAL A 128 -15.85 17.25 18.65
C VAL A 128 -15.12 16.16 19.42
N MET A 129 -15.03 16.30 20.74
CA MET A 129 -14.70 15.18 21.61
C MET A 129 -16.00 14.55 22.07
N THR A 130 -16.27 13.29 21.70
CA THR A 130 -17.51 12.61 22.12
C THR A 130 -17.49 12.32 23.62
N GLU A 131 -18.66 12.05 24.22
CA GLU A 131 -18.75 11.70 25.64
C GLU A 131 -18.04 10.39 26.01
N VAL A 132 -17.77 9.54 25.02
CA VAL A 132 -16.99 8.29 25.15
C VAL A 132 -15.49 8.51 24.89
N GLY A 133 -15.04 9.74 24.65
CA GLY A 133 -13.63 10.09 24.49
C GLY A 133 -13.06 9.89 23.08
N THR A 134 -13.92 9.83 22.05
CA THR A 134 -13.51 9.75 20.64
C THR A 134 -13.40 11.14 20.04
N LEU A 135 -12.28 11.44 19.37
CA LEU A 135 -12.13 12.67 18.60
C LEU A 135 -12.78 12.51 17.21
N GLU A 136 -13.75 13.34 16.90
CA GLU A 136 -14.31 13.49 15.56
C GLU A 136 -13.76 14.77 14.92
N VAL A 137 -13.35 14.70 13.66
CA VAL A 137 -12.85 15.84 12.90
C VAL A 137 -13.66 15.96 11.62
N HIS A 138 -14.22 17.13 11.36
CA HIS A 138 -14.98 17.46 10.17
C HIS A 138 -14.27 18.55 9.36
N CYS A 139 -14.28 18.41 8.04
CA CYS A 139 -14.10 19.53 7.14
C CYS A 139 -15.47 20.13 6.82
N VAL A 140 -15.65 21.44 7.00
CA VAL A 140 -16.88 22.16 6.68
C VAL A 140 -16.56 23.18 5.60
N ALA A 141 -17.30 23.17 4.49
CA ALA A 141 -17.04 24.14 3.42
C ALA A 141 -17.24 25.56 3.93
N GLU A 142 -16.33 26.45 3.53
CA GLU A 142 -16.41 27.88 3.88
C GLU A 142 -17.64 28.52 3.21
N ALA A 143 -17.87 28.20 1.93
CA ALA A 143 -18.95 28.77 1.13
C ALA A 143 -20.35 28.22 1.48
N ASP A 144 -20.44 27.02 2.06
CA ASP A 144 -21.70 26.37 2.43
C ASP A 144 -21.52 25.46 3.65
N ALA A 145 -21.99 25.92 4.82
CA ALA A 145 -21.87 25.16 6.07
C ALA A 145 -22.68 23.85 6.10
N SER A 146 -23.60 23.62 5.15
CA SER A 146 -24.34 22.36 5.02
C SER A 146 -23.47 21.25 4.40
N GLN A 147 -22.42 21.63 3.67
CA GLN A 147 -21.43 20.71 3.12
C GLN A 147 -20.35 20.41 4.16
N ARG A 148 -20.49 19.26 4.81
CA ARG A 148 -19.55 18.75 5.81
C ARG A 148 -19.09 17.33 5.51
N TRP A 149 -17.83 17.05 5.76
CA TRP A 149 -17.16 15.78 5.55
C TRP A 149 -16.51 15.31 6.85
N LEU A 150 -16.90 14.14 7.37
CA LEU A 150 -16.23 13.52 8.52
C LEU A 150 -14.91 12.86 8.07
N LEU A 151 -13.87 13.05 8.87
CA LEU A 151 -12.57 12.39 8.69
C LEU A 151 -12.53 11.14 9.58
N GLU A 152 -12.54 9.95 8.97
CA GLU A 152 -12.62 8.68 9.69
C GLU A 152 -11.23 8.06 9.91
N PHE A 153 -11.01 7.49 11.09
CA PHE A 153 -9.82 6.70 11.42
C PHE A 153 -9.89 5.34 10.72
N GLN A 154 -8.84 4.96 9.99
CA GLN A 154 -8.61 3.55 9.69
C GLN A 154 -7.75 2.95 10.80
N LEU A 155 -8.41 2.42 11.83
CA LEU A 155 -7.77 1.52 12.79
C LEU A 155 -7.52 0.18 12.07
N ARG A 156 -6.26 -0.26 12.00
CA ARG A 156 -5.92 -1.59 11.46
C ARG A 156 -6.53 -2.69 12.34
N GLY A 157 -6.80 -3.85 11.72
CA GLY A 157 -7.52 -4.98 12.28
C GLY A 157 -6.76 -5.94 13.22
N SER A 158 -7.57 -6.88 13.75
CA SER A 158 -7.35 -7.99 14.72
C SER A 158 -6.94 -7.53 16.13
N GLU A 159 -7.58 -7.88 17.25
CA GLU A 159 -8.32 -9.08 17.65
C GLU A 159 -9.20 -8.80 18.92
N GLU A 160 -10.22 -9.64 19.11
CA GLU A 160 -10.98 -9.93 20.34
C GLU A 160 -11.93 -8.89 20.97
N GLU A 161 -13.24 -9.11 20.79
CA GLU A 161 -14.10 -9.46 21.94
C GLU A 161 -14.89 -10.73 21.57
N GLN A 162 -14.39 -11.88 22.03
CA GLN A 162 -15.22 -13.05 22.28
C GLN A 162 -16.02 -12.78 23.56
N GLY A 163 -17.32 -12.54 23.44
CA GLY A 163 -18.26 -12.71 24.54
C GLY A 163 -18.79 -14.15 24.52
N PRO A 164 -18.77 -14.91 25.63
CA PRO A 164 -19.41 -16.21 25.70
C PRO A 164 -20.90 -15.99 25.99
N ASP A 165 -21.79 -16.24 25.03
CA ASP A 165 -22.96 -17.13 25.24
C ASP A 165 -23.85 -17.27 23.98
N GLY A 166 -24.16 -18.52 23.68
CA GLY A 166 -25.37 -19.07 23.05
C GLY A 166 -26.12 -18.36 21.92
N GLY A 167 -26.20 -19.03 20.76
CA GLY A 167 -27.48 -19.16 20.03
C GLY A 167 -27.48 -18.82 18.54
N ASP A 168 -27.55 -19.89 17.74
CA ASP A 168 -28.07 -20.00 16.37
C ASP A 168 -27.40 -19.28 15.18
N GLY A 169 -27.15 -20.11 14.16
CA GLY A 169 -26.50 -19.76 12.93
C GLY A 169 -27.25 -18.71 12.12
N ASN A 170 -26.54 -17.66 11.75
CA ASN A 170 -26.82 -16.92 10.54
C ASN A 170 -25.50 -16.48 9.93
N ALA A 171 -25.18 -16.96 8.72
CA ALA A 171 -24.05 -16.47 7.96
C ALA A 171 -24.17 -14.95 7.78
N PRO A 172 -23.06 -14.19 7.85
CA PRO A 172 -23.12 -12.74 7.71
C PRO A 172 -23.74 -12.39 6.35
N ALA A 173 -24.82 -11.60 6.37
CA ALA A 173 -25.53 -11.21 5.16
C ALA A 173 -24.57 -10.48 4.20
N VAL A 174 -24.30 -11.10 3.05
CA VAL A 174 -23.48 -10.50 1.98
C VAL A 174 -24.12 -9.18 1.57
N SER A 175 -23.37 -8.08 1.69
CA SER A 175 -23.83 -6.74 1.29
C SER A 175 -24.38 -6.79 -0.15
N PRO A 176 -25.55 -6.17 -0.44
CA PRO A 176 -26.15 -6.19 -1.78
C PRO A 176 -25.19 -5.80 -2.91
N ARG A 177 -24.25 -4.88 -2.63
CA ARG A 177 -23.23 -4.43 -3.58
C ARG A 177 -22.23 -5.54 -3.97
N ILE A 178 -21.89 -6.42 -3.03
CA ILE A 178 -21.01 -7.56 -3.29
C ILE A 178 -21.72 -8.60 -4.15
N LYS A 179 -23.00 -8.87 -3.86
CA LYS A 179 -23.81 -9.76 -4.69
C LYS A 179 -23.88 -9.28 -6.14
N GLU A 180 -24.14 -7.99 -6.37
CA GLU A 180 -24.13 -7.39 -7.71
C GLU A 180 -22.76 -7.51 -8.40
N ALA A 181 -21.66 -7.37 -7.64
CA ALA A 181 -20.31 -7.56 -8.16
C ALA A 181 -20.06 -9.02 -8.61
N VAL A 182 -20.49 -9.99 -7.80
CA VAL A 182 -20.41 -11.41 -8.14
C VAL A 182 -21.29 -11.74 -9.34
N ASP A 183 -22.48 -11.16 -9.47
CA ASP A 183 -23.37 -11.34 -10.62
C ASP A 183 -22.73 -10.80 -11.92
N LYS A 184 -22.01 -9.68 -11.85
CA LYS A 184 -21.22 -9.17 -12.99
C LYS A 184 -20.08 -10.12 -13.38
N ILE A 185 -19.40 -10.72 -12.40
CA ILE A 185 -18.36 -11.74 -12.65
C ILE A 185 -18.98 -13.00 -13.27
N GLU A 186 -20.14 -13.45 -12.76
CA GLU A 186 -20.91 -14.57 -13.32
C GLU A 186 -21.33 -14.29 -14.77
N ARG A 187 -21.78 -13.08 -15.09
CA ARG A 187 -22.16 -12.70 -16.45
C ARG A 187 -20.99 -12.83 -17.44
N ILE A 188 -19.79 -12.41 -17.06
CA ILE A 188 -18.61 -12.43 -17.94
C ILE A 188 -17.97 -13.83 -18.01
N PHE A 189 -17.78 -14.50 -16.88
CA PHE A 189 -16.99 -15.75 -16.79
C PHE A 189 -17.81 -17.01 -16.50
N GLY A 190 -19.09 -16.88 -16.12
CA GLY A 190 -19.96 -17.99 -15.75
C GLY A 190 -20.33 -18.89 -16.94
N GLY A 191 -20.73 -20.13 -16.68
CA GLY A 191 -20.76 -21.22 -17.67
C GLY A 191 -21.78 -21.08 -18.81
N LYS A 192 -22.81 -20.24 -18.67
CA LYS A 192 -23.82 -20.06 -19.73
C LYS A 192 -23.20 -19.34 -20.93
N ALA A 193 -23.47 -19.85 -22.14
CA ALA A 193 -23.09 -19.20 -23.40
C ALA A 193 -23.94 -17.93 -23.63
N GLN A 194 -23.74 -16.93 -22.78
CA GLN A 194 -24.27 -15.59 -23.03
C GLN A 194 -23.40 -14.95 -24.11
N LYS A 195 -24.02 -14.28 -25.08
CA LYS A 195 -23.30 -13.41 -26.01
C LYS A 195 -22.78 -12.20 -25.23
N VAL A 196 -21.60 -12.34 -24.64
CA VAL A 196 -20.89 -11.25 -23.95
C VAL A 196 -20.03 -10.54 -25.00
N GLU A 197 -20.27 -9.26 -25.19
CA GLU A 197 -19.46 -8.45 -26.09
C GLU A 197 -18.07 -8.18 -25.49
N THR A 198 -17.03 -8.12 -26.35
CA THR A 198 -15.65 -7.82 -25.92
C THR A 198 -15.54 -6.51 -25.13
N LYS A 199 -16.36 -5.50 -25.48
CA LYS A 199 -16.42 -4.22 -24.76
C LYS A 199 -16.89 -4.40 -23.32
N GLU A 200 -17.85 -5.29 -23.08
CA GLU A 200 -18.37 -5.58 -21.76
C GLU A 200 -17.31 -6.23 -20.87
N VAL A 201 -16.54 -7.18 -21.42
CA VAL A 201 -15.41 -7.84 -20.74
C VAL A 201 -14.37 -6.80 -20.28
N ARG A 202 -13.96 -5.89 -21.18
CA ARG A 202 -13.02 -4.80 -20.86
C ARG A 202 -13.51 -3.88 -19.76
N GLN A 203 -14.82 -3.64 -19.72
CA GLN A 203 -15.44 -2.71 -18.78
C GLN A 203 -15.74 -3.33 -17.42
N LEU A 204 -15.57 -4.65 -17.25
CA LEU A 204 -15.86 -5.34 -15.99
C LEU A 204 -15.21 -4.65 -14.79
N ARG A 205 -13.91 -4.34 -14.87
CA ARG A 205 -13.18 -3.64 -13.78
C ARG A 205 -13.83 -2.31 -13.42
N GLN A 206 -14.17 -1.50 -14.41
CA GLN A 206 -14.84 -0.22 -14.20
C GLN A 206 -16.24 -0.41 -13.60
N HIS A 207 -16.97 -1.45 -14.01
CA HIS A 207 -18.29 -1.78 -13.49
C HIS A 207 -18.27 -2.29 -12.04
N LEU A 208 -17.19 -2.96 -11.64
CA LEU A 208 -16.94 -3.32 -10.24
C LEU A 208 -16.61 -2.08 -9.42
N GLU A 209 -15.72 -1.20 -9.88
CA GLU A 209 -15.37 0.06 -9.20
C GLU A 209 -16.58 0.98 -8.99
N ARG A 210 -17.48 1.10 -9.98
CA ARG A 210 -18.71 1.90 -9.82
C ARG A 210 -19.64 1.36 -8.74
N GLY A 211 -19.66 0.05 -8.51
CA GLY A 211 -20.56 -0.58 -7.53
C GLY A 211 -19.94 -0.70 -6.13
N LEU A 212 -18.63 -0.97 -6.06
CA LEU A 212 -17.90 -1.25 -4.81
C LEU A 212 -17.10 -0.06 -4.29
N GLY A 213 -16.99 1.03 -5.07
CA GLY A 213 -16.07 2.13 -4.79
C GLY A 213 -14.71 1.92 -5.45
N GLY A 214 -13.86 2.94 -5.35
CA GLY A 214 -12.51 2.90 -5.94
C GLY A 214 -11.69 1.72 -5.43
N ARG A 215 -10.88 1.13 -6.30
CA ARG A 215 -10.11 -0.09 -5.99
C ARG A 215 -9.21 0.00 -4.75
N ASP A 216 -8.74 1.20 -4.42
CA ASP A 216 -7.91 1.44 -3.23
C ASP A 216 -8.70 1.35 -1.91
N SER A 217 -10.03 1.35 -1.97
CA SER A 217 -10.94 1.16 -0.83
C SER A 217 -11.38 -0.29 -0.64
N TRP A 218 -10.98 -1.21 -1.54
CA TRP A 218 -11.34 -2.62 -1.40
C TRP A 218 -10.48 -3.27 -0.32
N ASP A 219 -11.12 -3.67 0.77
CA ASP A 219 -10.47 -4.36 1.88
C ASP A 219 -10.19 -5.83 1.57
N THR A 220 -9.38 -6.48 2.42
CA THR A 220 -9.00 -7.89 2.23
C THR A 220 -10.22 -8.81 2.13
N PRO A 221 -11.24 -8.74 3.01
CA PRO A 221 -12.43 -9.59 2.91
C PRO A 221 -13.17 -9.45 1.57
N LEU A 222 -13.35 -8.22 1.06
CA LEU A 222 -13.97 -7.99 -0.25
C LEU A 222 -13.11 -8.56 -1.38
N LEU A 223 -11.80 -8.28 -1.36
CA LEU A 223 -10.85 -8.80 -2.36
C LEU A 223 -10.90 -10.32 -2.42
N ARG A 224 -10.93 -11.01 -1.27
CA ARG A 224 -11.01 -12.47 -1.21
C ARG A 224 -12.34 -13.01 -1.73
N GLN A 225 -13.46 -12.37 -1.42
CA GLN A 225 -14.76 -12.75 -1.99
C GLN A 225 -14.80 -12.61 -3.53
N LEU A 226 -14.20 -11.54 -4.07
CA LEU A 226 -14.10 -11.35 -5.52
C LEU A 226 -13.17 -12.39 -6.16
N PHE A 227 -12.05 -12.71 -5.50
CA PHE A 227 -11.15 -13.77 -5.95
C PHE A 227 -11.85 -15.13 -5.97
N ASP A 228 -12.55 -15.50 -4.90
CA ASP A 228 -13.30 -16.76 -4.81
C ASP A 228 -14.35 -16.86 -5.93
N ALA A 229 -15.03 -15.74 -6.22
CA ALA A 229 -15.95 -15.66 -7.34
C ALA A 229 -15.25 -15.84 -8.70
N LEU A 230 -14.09 -15.24 -8.92
CA LEU A 230 -13.30 -15.41 -10.15
C LEU A 230 -12.79 -16.84 -10.31
N MET A 231 -12.32 -17.46 -9.23
CA MET A 231 -11.79 -18.83 -9.22
C MET A 231 -12.86 -19.87 -9.54
N LEU A 232 -14.06 -19.74 -8.95
CA LEU A 232 -15.20 -20.62 -9.27
C LEU A 232 -15.53 -20.63 -10.77
N ARG A 233 -15.19 -19.53 -11.47
CA ARG A 233 -15.48 -19.29 -12.89
C ARG A 233 -14.23 -19.29 -13.76
N ALA A 234 -13.12 -19.83 -13.26
CA ALA A 234 -11.82 -19.78 -13.94
C ALA A 234 -11.85 -20.37 -15.35
N ARG A 235 -12.71 -21.36 -15.62
CA ARG A 235 -12.87 -21.93 -16.98
C ARG A 235 -13.33 -20.90 -18.01
N GLY A 236 -14.16 -19.92 -17.63
CA GLY A 236 -14.67 -18.89 -18.52
C GLY A 236 -13.60 -17.94 -19.06
N ARG A 237 -12.44 -17.84 -18.40
CA ARG A 237 -11.32 -17.00 -18.85
C ARG A 237 -10.80 -17.40 -20.23
N ARG A 238 -10.96 -18.67 -20.60
CA ARG A 238 -10.42 -19.27 -21.84
C ARG A 238 -11.25 -18.97 -23.10
N ARG A 239 -12.34 -18.20 -23.00
CA ARG A 239 -13.26 -17.89 -24.11
C ARG A 239 -12.65 -17.01 -25.20
N SER A 240 -11.85 -16.02 -24.81
CA SER A 240 -11.13 -15.15 -25.74
C SER A 240 -9.93 -14.54 -25.04
N ALA A 241 -8.99 -13.97 -25.81
CA ALA A 241 -7.82 -13.29 -25.26
C ALA A 241 -8.23 -12.18 -24.27
N GLU A 242 -9.33 -11.47 -24.53
CA GLU A 242 -9.82 -10.41 -23.64
C GLU A 242 -10.33 -10.96 -22.29
N HIS A 243 -11.04 -12.09 -22.30
CA HIS A 243 -11.45 -12.74 -21.06
C HIS A 243 -10.24 -13.18 -20.25
N GLU A 244 -9.22 -13.74 -20.91
CA GLU A 244 -8.03 -14.22 -20.23
C GLU A 244 -7.23 -13.08 -19.62
N ARG A 245 -7.01 -11.97 -20.35
CA ARG A 245 -6.37 -10.74 -19.84
C ARG A 245 -7.08 -10.19 -18.60
N VAL A 246 -8.39 -9.95 -18.70
CA VAL A 246 -9.17 -9.33 -17.61
C VAL A 246 -9.22 -10.25 -16.40
N TRP A 247 -9.37 -11.56 -16.60
CA TRP A 247 -9.39 -12.53 -15.52
C TRP A 247 -8.03 -12.59 -14.79
N LEU A 248 -6.92 -12.72 -15.52
CA LEU A 248 -5.56 -12.75 -14.93
C LEU A 248 -5.28 -11.46 -14.15
N ASN A 249 -5.63 -10.30 -14.71
CA ASN A 249 -5.43 -9.02 -14.04
C ASN A 249 -6.24 -8.93 -12.74
N LEU A 250 -7.54 -9.25 -12.78
CA LEU A 250 -8.43 -9.16 -11.62
C LEU A 250 -8.09 -10.21 -10.56
N ALA A 251 -7.81 -11.45 -10.95
CA ALA A 251 -7.45 -12.52 -10.00
C ALA A 251 -6.16 -12.17 -9.26
N GLY A 252 -5.12 -11.74 -9.99
CA GLY A 252 -3.87 -11.29 -9.38
C GLY A 252 -4.05 -10.04 -8.50
N TYR A 253 -4.92 -9.11 -8.88
CA TYR A 253 -5.26 -7.95 -8.03
C TYR A 253 -5.98 -8.40 -6.75
N CYS A 254 -6.97 -9.28 -6.85
CA CYS A 254 -7.80 -9.70 -5.72
C CYS A 254 -7.09 -10.64 -4.76
N LEU A 255 -6.05 -11.37 -5.18
CA LEU A 255 -5.29 -12.27 -4.30
C LEU A 255 -4.01 -11.64 -3.72
N ARG A 256 -3.54 -10.49 -4.23
CA ARG A 256 -2.29 -9.89 -3.74
C ARG A 256 -2.29 -9.65 -2.21
N PRO A 257 -1.13 -9.77 -1.54
CA PRO A 257 0.17 -10.28 -2.01
C PRO A 257 0.27 -11.81 -2.09
N GLY A 258 -0.84 -12.54 -1.91
CA GLY A 258 -0.91 -13.99 -1.78
C GLY A 258 -0.94 -14.49 -0.33
N TYR A 259 -1.01 -13.58 0.65
CA TYR A 259 -1.13 -13.87 2.07
C TYR A 259 -1.83 -12.70 2.79
N GLY A 260 -2.17 -12.91 4.06
CA GLY A 260 -2.79 -11.91 4.94
C GLY A 260 -4.20 -12.24 5.38
N ASP A 261 -4.87 -13.18 4.70
CA ASP A 261 -6.11 -13.83 5.14
C ASP A 261 -5.86 -15.31 5.48
N ALA A 262 -6.62 -15.87 6.43
CA ALA A 262 -6.44 -17.23 6.92
C ALA A 262 -6.55 -18.30 5.82
N LEU A 263 -7.37 -18.06 4.78
CA LEU A 263 -7.57 -19.00 3.68
C LEU A 263 -6.69 -18.72 2.45
N ASP A 264 -5.76 -17.76 2.53
CA ASP A 264 -4.87 -17.45 1.41
C ASP A 264 -3.96 -18.59 0.97
N PRO A 265 -3.38 -19.42 1.87
CA PRO A 265 -2.62 -20.60 1.45
C PRO A 265 -3.43 -21.53 0.53
N TRP A 266 -4.70 -21.79 0.89
CA TRP A 266 -5.61 -22.62 0.09
C TRP A 266 -6.00 -21.96 -1.25
N ARG A 267 -6.15 -20.64 -1.29
CA ARG A 267 -6.38 -19.88 -2.53
C ARG A 267 -5.18 -19.91 -3.46
N ILE A 268 -3.97 -19.81 -2.90
CA ILE A 268 -2.72 -19.92 -3.64
C ILE A 268 -2.57 -21.32 -4.24
N GLU A 269 -2.86 -22.38 -3.48
CA GLU A 269 -2.84 -23.75 -4.01
C GLU A 269 -3.78 -23.93 -5.21
N GLN A 270 -5.01 -23.44 -5.11
CA GLN A 270 -5.94 -23.50 -6.25
C GLN A 270 -5.50 -22.67 -7.44
N LEU A 271 -4.93 -21.49 -7.20
CA LEU A 271 -4.38 -20.65 -8.28
C LEU A 271 -3.20 -21.37 -8.95
N TRP A 272 -2.28 -21.91 -8.15
CA TRP A 272 -1.09 -22.63 -8.59
C TRP A 272 -1.40 -23.90 -9.38
N ALA A 273 -2.50 -24.59 -9.05
CA ALA A 273 -2.96 -25.76 -9.81
C ALA A 273 -3.22 -25.49 -11.30
N MET A 274 -3.35 -24.20 -11.70
CA MET A 274 -3.48 -23.80 -13.10
C MET A 274 -2.15 -23.42 -13.77
N PHE A 275 -1.04 -23.37 -13.02
CA PHE A 275 0.27 -22.89 -13.49
C PHE A 275 0.75 -23.67 -14.72
N ASP A 276 0.81 -25.00 -14.62
CA ASP A 276 1.35 -25.85 -15.67
C ASP A 276 0.57 -25.80 -16.98
N ALA A 277 -0.73 -25.47 -16.92
CA ALA A 277 -1.57 -25.35 -18.10
C ALA A 277 -1.36 -24.03 -18.87
N GLY A 278 -0.64 -23.06 -18.29
CA GLY A 278 -0.34 -21.77 -18.90
C GLY A 278 -1.59 -20.98 -19.35
N VAL A 279 -1.35 -20.08 -20.30
CA VAL A 279 -2.39 -19.31 -20.97
C VAL A 279 -2.83 -19.98 -22.28
N GLN A 280 -4.12 -19.89 -22.58
CA GLN A 280 -4.65 -20.44 -23.83
C GLN A 280 -4.26 -19.57 -25.04
N HIS A 281 -4.32 -18.25 -24.89
CA HIS A 281 -4.02 -17.30 -25.94
C HIS A 281 -2.55 -16.86 -25.91
N HIS A 282 -1.61 -17.82 -25.87
CA HIS A 282 -0.16 -17.58 -25.76
C HIS A 282 0.46 -16.75 -26.89
N LYS A 283 -0.22 -16.61 -28.04
CA LYS A 283 0.21 -15.73 -29.14
C LYS A 283 -0.11 -14.25 -28.89
N ASP A 284 -0.94 -13.97 -27.90
CA ASP A 284 -1.31 -12.61 -27.51
C ASP A 284 -0.35 -12.09 -26.44
N SER A 285 0.48 -11.11 -26.81
CA SER A 285 1.52 -10.58 -25.93
C SER A 285 1.00 -9.98 -24.63
N GLN A 286 -0.20 -9.39 -24.65
CA GLN A 286 -0.80 -8.80 -23.45
C GLN A 286 -1.35 -9.88 -22.51
N VAL A 287 -1.89 -10.99 -23.04
CA VAL A 287 -2.26 -12.16 -22.21
C VAL A 287 -1.02 -12.68 -21.47
N CYS A 288 0.08 -12.82 -22.20
CA CYS A 288 1.38 -13.22 -21.65
C CYS A 288 1.90 -12.25 -20.58
N ALA A 289 1.79 -10.93 -20.79
CA ALA A 289 2.16 -9.94 -19.79
C ALA A 289 1.29 -10.00 -18.51
N GLU A 290 -0.03 -10.20 -18.67
CA GLU A 290 -0.94 -10.34 -17.52
C GLU A 290 -0.71 -11.64 -16.73
N TRP A 291 -0.24 -12.70 -17.39
CA TRP A 291 0.20 -13.93 -16.72
C TRP A 291 1.34 -13.65 -15.73
N TRP A 292 2.39 -12.97 -16.20
CA TRP A 292 3.52 -12.61 -15.34
C TRP A 292 3.15 -11.58 -14.28
N THR A 293 2.26 -10.65 -14.61
CA THR A 293 1.71 -9.69 -13.64
C THR A 293 0.95 -10.38 -12.51
N LEU A 294 0.15 -11.41 -12.83
CA LEU A 294 -0.54 -12.21 -11.81
C LEU A 294 0.45 -12.87 -10.86
N TRP A 295 1.44 -13.61 -11.38
CA TRP A 295 2.39 -14.35 -10.53
C TRP A 295 3.25 -13.43 -9.69
N ARG A 296 3.71 -12.30 -10.26
CA ARG A 296 4.39 -11.25 -9.50
C ARG A 296 3.54 -10.72 -8.33
N ARG A 297 2.24 -10.46 -8.55
CA ARG A 297 1.36 -9.89 -7.52
C ARG A 297 1.12 -10.84 -6.35
N VAL A 298 1.16 -12.15 -6.59
CA VAL A 298 0.89 -13.17 -5.57
C VAL A 298 2.15 -13.88 -5.08
N ALA A 299 3.33 -13.46 -5.55
CA ALA A 299 4.61 -14.12 -5.26
C ALA A 299 4.87 -14.29 -3.76
N GLY A 300 4.39 -13.37 -2.93
CA GLY A 300 4.55 -13.45 -1.48
C GLY A 300 3.82 -14.61 -0.82
N GLY A 301 2.74 -15.10 -1.44
CA GLY A 301 2.02 -16.30 -1.00
C GLY A 301 2.67 -17.61 -1.44
N LEU A 302 3.53 -17.58 -2.46
CA LEU A 302 4.11 -18.79 -3.07
C LEU A 302 5.17 -19.43 -2.17
N SER A 303 5.24 -20.77 -2.16
CA SER A 303 6.31 -21.51 -1.49
C SER A 303 7.67 -21.29 -2.16
N VAL A 304 8.74 -21.77 -1.53
CA VAL A 304 10.10 -21.72 -2.09
C VAL A 304 10.15 -22.49 -3.42
N GLU A 305 9.57 -23.68 -3.46
CA GLU A 305 9.53 -24.55 -4.64
C GLU A 305 8.77 -23.89 -5.79
N GLN A 306 7.66 -23.22 -5.49
CA GLN A 306 6.87 -22.49 -6.49
C GLN A 306 7.62 -21.27 -7.03
N GLN A 307 8.33 -20.52 -6.18
CA GLN A 307 9.15 -19.40 -6.64
C GLN A 307 10.36 -19.87 -7.46
N LEU A 308 10.98 -21.01 -7.12
CA LEU A 308 12.04 -21.63 -7.91
C LEU A 308 11.53 -22.07 -9.28
N ARG A 309 10.33 -22.67 -9.35
CA ARG A 309 9.70 -23.03 -10.63
C ARG A 309 9.43 -21.80 -11.50
N LEU A 310 9.00 -20.67 -10.91
CA LEU A 310 8.88 -19.39 -11.62
C LEU A 310 10.23 -18.86 -12.10
N LEU A 311 11.28 -19.05 -11.31
CA LEU A 311 12.64 -18.67 -11.68
C LEU A 311 13.15 -19.47 -12.90
N ASP A 312 12.79 -20.76 -13.01
CA ASP A 312 13.12 -21.56 -14.19
C ASP A 312 12.46 -21.00 -15.46
N ASP A 313 11.16 -20.67 -15.40
CA ASP A 313 10.47 -20.05 -16.54
C ASP A 313 11.02 -18.67 -16.88
N PHE A 314 11.43 -17.91 -15.86
CA PHE A 314 12.16 -16.66 -16.03
C PHE A 314 13.48 -16.88 -16.80
N ALA A 315 14.26 -17.88 -16.41
CA ALA A 315 15.51 -18.21 -17.08
C ALA A 315 15.26 -18.64 -18.54
N PHE A 316 14.26 -19.49 -18.80
CA PHE A 316 13.91 -19.91 -20.16
C PHE A 316 13.48 -18.75 -21.06
N ASN A 317 12.74 -17.78 -20.53
CA ASN A 317 12.33 -16.59 -21.28
C ASN A 317 13.51 -15.67 -21.63
N LEU A 318 14.51 -15.59 -20.74
CA LEU A 318 15.72 -14.79 -20.96
C LEU A 318 16.82 -15.50 -21.76
N GLN A 319 16.75 -16.83 -21.91
CA GLN A 319 17.71 -17.58 -22.72
C GLN A 319 17.63 -17.14 -24.19
N ALA A 320 18.68 -16.45 -24.65
CA ALA A 320 18.85 -16.04 -26.03
C ALA A 320 19.33 -17.17 -26.96
N ASP A 321 19.91 -18.25 -26.38
CA ASP A 321 20.63 -19.27 -27.14
C ASP A 321 19.68 -20.14 -27.98
N ALA A 322 19.83 -20.10 -29.30
CA ALA A 322 18.97 -20.81 -30.24
C ALA A 322 18.99 -22.34 -30.02
N ALA A 323 20.11 -22.87 -29.56
CA ALA A 323 20.29 -24.30 -29.27
C ALA A 323 19.47 -24.80 -28.07
N GLN A 324 19.18 -23.94 -27.08
CA GLN A 324 18.42 -24.30 -25.89
C GLN A 324 16.91 -24.03 -26.04
N ARG A 325 16.49 -23.32 -27.10
CA ARG A 325 15.07 -23.06 -27.38
C ARG A 325 14.23 -24.33 -27.55
N GLY A 326 14.83 -25.43 -28.00
CA GLY A 326 14.17 -26.73 -28.17
C GLY A 326 13.80 -27.42 -26.85
N ASN A 327 14.44 -27.03 -25.73
CA ASN A 327 14.17 -27.60 -24.39
C ASN A 327 13.11 -26.81 -23.61
N ARG A 328 12.48 -25.80 -24.22
CA ARG A 328 11.45 -25.00 -23.56
C ARG A 328 10.18 -25.82 -23.37
N PRO A 329 9.57 -25.81 -22.17
CA PRO A 329 8.27 -26.43 -21.97
C PRO A 329 7.25 -25.90 -22.98
N VAL A 330 6.42 -26.79 -23.56
CA VAL A 330 5.37 -26.39 -24.51
C VAL A 330 4.37 -25.42 -23.87
N THR A 331 4.22 -25.48 -22.55
CA THR A 331 3.33 -24.63 -21.76
C THR A 331 4.00 -23.36 -21.23
N LEU A 332 5.29 -23.13 -21.55
CA LEU A 332 6.01 -21.91 -21.17
C LEU A 332 5.30 -20.70 -21.78
N VAL A 333 4.82 -19.82 -20.91
CA VAL A 333 4.24 -18.55 -21.34
C VAL A 333 5.37 -17.60 -21.73
N GLY A 334 5.26 -16.93 -22.87
CA GLY A 334 6.25 -15.94 -23.29
C GLY A 334 6.29 -14.76 -22.32
N GLY A 335 7.46 -14.20 -22.04
CA GLY A 335 7.63 -13.02 -21.21
C GLY A 335 8.55 -12.01 -21.87
N SER A 336 8.21 -10.72 -21.78
CA SER A 336 9.14 -9.66 -22.19
C SER A 336 10.25 -9.49 -21.16
N ASP A 337 11.35 -8.85 -21.56
CA ASP A 337 12.43 -8.49 -20.63
C ASP A 337 11.92 -7.73 -19.40
N ASP A 338 10.95 -6.80 -19.56
CA ASP A 338 10.39 -6.03 -18.46
C ASP A 338 9.54 -6.90 -17.51
N ASP A 339 8.78 -7.85 -18.06
CA ASP A 339 8.01 -8.81 -17.25
C ASP A 339 8.95 -9.64 -16.37
N MET A 340 10.03 -10.13 -16.98
CA MET A 340 11.04 -10.94 -16.30
C MET A 340 11.74 -10.13 -15.21
N LEU A 341 12.16 -8.89 -15.51
CA LEU A 341 12.76 -7.98 -14.52
C LEU A 341 11.87 -7.82 -13.28
N ARG A 342 10.57 -7.58 -13.49
CA ARG A 342 9.59 -7.36 -12.41
C ARG A 342 9.29 -8.64 -11.65
N LEU A 343 9.25 -9.78 -12.33
CA LEU A 343 9.08 -11.10 -11.70
C LEU A 343 10.26 -11.41 -10.78
N GLY A 344 11.49 -11.36 -11.30
CA GLY A 344 12.69 -11.64 -10.50
C GLY A 344 12.81 -10.76 -9.26
N ALA A 345 12.45 -9.48 -9.37
CA ALA A 345 12.38 -8.53 -8.25
C ALA A 345 11.33 -8.86 -7.18
N SER A 346 10.41 -9.78 -7.46
CA SER A 346 9.32 -10.18 -6.56
C SER A 346 9.56 -11.54 -5.90
N LEU A 347 10.57 -12.29 -6.34
CA LEU A 347 10.92 -13.61 -5.79
C LEU A 347 11.81 -13.46 -4.55
N GLU A 348 11.22 -13.17 -3.38
CA GLU A 348 12.01 -12.99 -2.16
C GLU A 348 12.32 -14.28 -1.39
N ARG A 349 11.68 -15.41 -1.71
CA ARG A 349 11.86 -16.70 -1.01
C ARG A 349 12.85 -17.64 -1.70
N ILE A 350 13.33 -17.29 -2.90
CA ILE A 350 14.41 -18.07 -3.53
C ILE A 350 15.73 -17.90 -2.75
N PRO A 351 16.61 -18.92 -2.78
CA PRO A 351 17.89 -18.85 -2.11
C PRO A 351 18.77 -17.67 -2.52
N GLY A 352 19.59 -17.18 -1.59
CA GLY A 352 20.49 -16.04 -1.80
C GLY A 352 21.42 -16.20 -3.02
N ALA A 353 21.87 -17.42 -3.32
CA ALA A 353 22.70 -17.73 -4.49
C ALA A 353 21.98 -17.45 -5.82
N TYR A 354 20.71 -17.84 -5.95
CA TYR A 354 19.93 -17.55 -7.15
C TYR A 354 19.64 -16.05 -7.30
N LYS A 355 19.41 -15.34 -6.19
CA LYS A 355 19.33 -13.87 -6.23
C LYS A 355 20.62 -13.25 -6.70
N ALA A 356 21.77 -13.82 -6.31
CA ALA A 356 23.07 -13.36 -6.78
C ALA A 356 23.22 -13.51 -8.30
N GLU A 357 22.77 -14.63 -8.87
CA GLU A 357 22.76 -14.84 -10.33
C GLU A 357 21.86 -13.85 -11.07
N VAL A 358 20.64 -13.60 -10.55
CA VAL A 358 19.73 -12.59 -11.11
C VAL A 358 20.37 -11.21 -11.05
N GLY A 359 20.99 -10.84 -9.93
CA GLY A 359 21.70 -9.56 -9.80
C GLY A 359 22.89 -9.43 -10.74
N ALA A 360 23.68 -10.49 -10.92
CA ALA A 360 24.78 -10.51 -11.89
C ALA A 360 24.28 -10.30 -13.33
N TRP A 361 23.14 -10.88 -13.69
CA TRP A 361 22.49 -10.63 -14.98
C TRP A 361 22.01 -9.16 -15.12
N LEU A 362 21.43 -8.56 -14.07
CA LEU A 362 21.04 -7.14 -14.05
C LEU A 362 22.25 -6.23 -14.24
N LEU A 363 23.37 -6.51 -13.56
CA LEU A 363 24.61 -5.74 -13.71
C LEU A 363 25.18 -5.84 -15.13
N LYS A 364 25.13 -7.02 -15.76
CA LYS A 364 25.52 -7.18 -17.17
C LYS A 364 24.66 -6.33 -18.12
N ARG A 365 23.36 -6.15 -17.84
CA ARG A 365 22.51 -5.20 -18.60
C ARG A 365 22.97 -3.76 -18.43
N LEU A 366 23.29 -3.34 -17.20
CA LEU A 366 23.80 -1.99 -16.92
C LEU A 366 25.13 -1.71 -17.63
N ASP A 367 26.06 -2.67 -17.57
CA ASP A 367 27.36 -2.57 -18.26
C ASP A 367 27.17 -2.47 -19.79
N LYS A 368 26.28 -3.29 -20.36
CA LYS A 368 25.97 -3.26 -21.79
C LYS A 368 25.36 -1.92 -22.23
N ALA A 369 24.44 -1.36 -21.44
CA ALA A 369 23.86 -0.04 -21.70
C ALA A 369 24.93 1.06 -21.62
N SER A 370 25.77 1.02 -20.57
CA SER A 370 26.88 1.96 -20.39
C SER A 370 27.87 1.92 -21.57
N LYS A 371 28.24 0.74 -22.06
CA LYS A 371 29.13 0.57 -23.23
C LYS A 371 28.55 1.12 -24.52
N LYS A 372 27.22 1.20 -24.63
CA LYS A 372 26.52 1.82 -25.75
C LYS A 372 26.29 3.32 -25.58
N GLY A 373 26.70 3.90 -24.45
CA GLY A 373 26.40 5.29 -24.11
C GLY A 373 24.93 5.55 -23.77
N GLU A 374 24.16 4.49 -23.50
CA GLU A 374 22.76 4.59 -23.07
C GLU A 374 22.69 4.88 -21.57
N ALA A 375 21.67 5.63 -21.15
CA ALA A 375 21.42 5.84 -19.73
C ALA A 375 21.09 4.51 -19.04
N ALA A 376 21.50 4.37 -17.78
CA ALA A 376 21.18 3.18 -16.99
C ALA A 376 19.65 3.01 -16.86
N ASP A 377 19.17 1.83 -17.20
CA ASP A 377 17.74 1.52 -17.19
C ASP A 377 17.16 1.59 -15.76
N THR A 378 16.13 2.41 -15.59
CA THR A 378 15.44 2.63 -14.31
C THR A 378 14.84 1.32 -13.77
N ASN A 379 14.27 0.49 -14.65
CA ASN A 379 13.65 -0.77 -14.23
C ASN A 379 14.70 -1.79 -13.78
N THR A 380 15.84 -1.85 -14.46
CA THR A 380 17.00 -2.67 -14.06
C THR A 380 17.54 -2.25 -12.69
N LEU A 381 17.71 -0.94 -12.44
CA LEU A 381 18.16 -0.43 -11.13
C LEU A 381 17.15 -0.69 -10.01
N TRP A 382 15.85 -0.51 -10.29
CA TRP A 382 14.79 -0.84 -9.34
C TRP A 382 14.75 -2.34 -9.02
N ALA A 383 14.88 -3.21 -10.04
CA ALA A 383 14.93 -4.65 -9.84
C ALA A 383 16.14 -5.07 -8.99
N LEU A 384 17.30 -4.47 -9.24
CA LEU A 384 18.53 -4.73 -8.46
C LEU A 384 18.34 -4.37 -6.98
N ALA A 385 17.71 -3.21 -6.72
CA ALA A 385 17.39 -2.75 -5.37
C ALA A 385 16.49 -3.75 -4.61
N ARG A 386 15.57 -4.41 -5.32
CA ARG A 386 14.61 -5.37 -4.75
C ARG A 386 15.23 -6.74 -4.54
N VAL A 387 15.93 -7.28 -5.53
CA VAL A 387 16.60 -8.59 -5.45
C VAL A 387 17.66 -8.58 -4.35
N GLY A 388 18.41 -7.48 -4.22
CA GLY A 388 19.43 -7.33 -3.19
C GLY A 388 18.95 -6.68 -1.90
N ALA A 389 17.64 -6.55 -1.66
CA ALA A 389 17.14 -5.90 -0.44
C ALA A 389 17.64 -6.62 0.83
N ARG A 390 18.25 -5.86 1.76
CA ARG A 390 18.79 -6.40 3.03
C ARG A 390 17.70 -6.82 4.02
N GLN A 391 16.51 -6.26 3.87
CA GLN A 391 15.30 -6.61 4.61
C GLN A 391 14.19 -6.94 3.62
N PRO A 392 13.99 -8.23 3.31
CA PRO A 392 12.85 -8.69 2.52
C PRO A 392 11.52 -8.35 3.22
N PHE A 393 10.44 -8.25 2.46
CA PHE A 393 9.09 -8.06 2.99
C PHE A 393 8.43 -9.37 3.45
N HIS A 394 8.68 -10.45 2.71
CA HIS A 394 8.05 -11.75 2.93
C HIS A 394 9.01 -12.93 2.77
N GLY A 395 10.23 -12.68 2.29
CA GLY A 395 11.34 -13.62 2.32
C GLY A 395 11.98 -13.74 3.69
N SER A 396 12.66 -14.86 3.96
CA SER A 396 13.49 -15.02 5.15
C SER A 396 14.67 -14.05 5.12
N ALA A 397 15.02 -13.49 6.28
CA ALA A 397 16.22 -12.68 6.45
C ALA A 397 17.51 -13.46 6.10
N HIS A 398 17.50 -14.78 6.22
CA HIS A 398 18.65 -15.64 5.90
C HIS A 398 18.87 -15.84 4.40
N GLU A 399 17.85 -15.60 3.57
CA GLU A 399 17.91 -15.83 2.12
C GLU A 399 18.28 -14.57 1.34
N VAL A 400 18.87 -13.56 2.00
CA VAL A 400 19.40 -12.38 1.32
C VAL A 400 20.69 -12.73 0.58
N VAL A 401 21.02 -11.95 -0.45
CA VAL A 401 22.31 -12.07 -1.14
C VAL A 401 23.44 -11.77 -0.15
N ASP A 402 24.53 -12.53 -0.21
CA ASP A 402 25.71 -12.33 0.63
C ASP A 402 26.24 -10.88 0.60
N SER A 403 26.72 -10.38 1.74
CA SER A 403 27.19 -9.00 1.87
C SER A 403 28.39 -8.67 0.96
N ALA A 404 29.28 -9.64 0.70
CA ALA A 404 30.43 -9.45 -0.18
C ALA A 404 29.98 -9.29 -1.63
N THR A 405 29.04 -10.14 -2.09
CA THR A 405 28.44 -9.99 -3.43
C THR A 405 27.74 -8.64 -3.58
N VAL A 406 27.04 -8.17 -2.55
CA VAL A 406 26.37 -6.86 -2.58
C VAL A 406 27.36 -5.70 -2.55
N ALA A 407 28.49 -5.85 -1.88
CA ALA A 407 29.57 -4.88 -1.94
C ALA A 407 30.08 -4.70 -3.38
N GLU A 408 30.24 -5.80 -4.14
CA GLU A 408 30.60 -5.73 -5.57
C GLU A 408 29.55 -4.97 -6.39
N TRP A 409 28.26 -5.21 -6.14
CA TRP A 409 27.17 -4.53 -6.83
C TRP A 409 27.15 -3.03 -6.53
N LEU A 410 27.40 -2.67 -5.27
CA LEU A 410 27.51 -1.30 -4.83
C LEU A 410 28.67 -0.57 -5.50
N GLN A 411 29.80 -1.23 -5.79
CA GLN A 411 30.88 -0.61 -6.56
C GLN A 411 30.44 -0.21 -7.97
N VAL A 412 29.66 -1.07 -8.64
CA VAL A 412 29.09 -0.75 -9.97
C VAL A 412 28.16 0.46 -9.87
N LEU A 413 27.30 0.52 -8.84
CA LEU A 413 26.41 1.67 -8.63
C LEU A 413 27.17 2.94 -8.30
N LEU A 414 28.24 2.87 -7.51
CA LEU A 414 29.07 4.02 -7.13
C LEU A 414 29.76 4.66 -8.35
N ALA A 415 30.07 3.87 -9.37
CA ALA A 415 30.64 4.35 -10.64
C ALA A 415 29.65 5.13 -11.51
N LEU A 416 28.33 5.03 -11.26
CA LEU A 416 27.31 5.78 -11.99
C LEU A 416 27.26 7.25 -11.56
N ASP A 417 26.82 8.12 -12.47
CA ASP A 417 26.50 9.51 -12.15
C ASP A 417 25.10 9.60 -11.54
N TRP A 418 25.05 9.67 -10.20
CA TRP A 418 23.81 9.72 -9.42
C TRP A 418 23.03 11.02 -9.61
N LYS A 419 23.64 12.09 -10.14
CA LYS A 419 22.91 13.33 -10.48
C LYS A 419 22.09 13.16 -11.76
N LYS A 420 22.57 12.33 -12.68
CA LYS A 420 21.88 12.02 -13.95
C LYS A 420 20.98 10.79 -13.83
N THR A 421 21.29 9.89 -12.90
CA THR A 421 20.62 8.60 -12.71
C THR A 421 20.08 8.50 -11.29
N GLU A 422 19.00 9.23 -10.99
CA GLU A 422 18.36 9.22 -9.66
C GLU A 422 18.06 7.80 -9.12
N PRO A 423 17.61 6.83 -9.94
CA PRO A 423 17.36 5.46 -9.47
C PRO A 423 18.60 4.71 -8.95
N ALA A 424 19.82 5.16 -9.29
CA ALA A 424 21.05 4.54 -8.79
C ALA A 424 21.25 4.80 -7.30
N ALA A 425 20.96 6.02 -6.83
CA ALA A 425 21.01 6.38 -5.42
C ALA A 425 19.93 5.61 -4.62
N PHE A 426 18.75 5.42 -5.20
CA PHE A 426 17.72 4.55 -4.64
C PHE A 426 18.21 3.11 -4.49
N ALA A 427 18.77 2.52 -5.55
CA ALA A 427 19.27 1.14 -5.50
C ALA A 427 20.39 0.97 -4.46
N ALA A 428 21.35 1.90 -4.43
CA ALA A 428 22.44 1.87 -3.45
C ALA A 428 21.91 1.96 -2.00
N THR A 429 20.92 2.81 -1.74
CA THR A 429 20.29 2.94 -0.42
C THR A 429 19.69 1.61 0.05
N HIS A 430 18.97 0.90 -0.81
CA HIS A 430 18.32 -0.37 -0.45
C HIS A 430 19.30 -1.53 -0.27
N LEU A 431 20.37 -1.55 -1.09
CA LEU A 431 21.45 -2.53 -0.96
C LEU A 431 22.32 -2.29 0.28
N ALA A 432 22.47 -1.04 0.72
CA ALA A 432 23.28 -0.64 1.86
C ALA A 432 22.50 -0.47 3.18
N ARG A 433 21.18 -0.71 3.14
CA ARG A 433 20.29 -0.51 4.30
C ARG A 433 20.82 -1.25 5.52
N MET A 434 20.95 -0.53 6.64
CA MET A 434 21.38 -1.10 7.90
C MET A 434 20.28 -1.98 8.48
N THR A 435 20.65 -3.19 8.88
CA THR A 435 19.74 -4.18 9.44
C THR A 435 19.97 -4.42 10.92
N GLY A 436 21.17 -4.06 11.44
CA GLY A 436 21.59 -4.38 12.80
C GLY A 436 22.20 -5.78 12.92
N ASP A 437 22.34 -6.48 11.80
CA ASP A 437 22.88 -7.83 11.71
C ASP A 437 24.16 -7.82 10.87
N ARG A 438 25.29 -8.11 11.52
CA ARG A 438 26.63 -8.04 10.93
C ARG A 438 26.82 -8.99 9.74
N SER A 439 26.07 -10.10 9.66
CA SER A 439 26.23 -11.03 8.54
C SER A 439 25.51 -10.57 7.26
N ARG A 440 24.66 -9.55 7.37
CA ARG A 440 23.87 -9.00 6.24
C ARG A 440 24.27 -7.58 5.88
N ASP A 441 24.78 -6.85 6.85
CA ASP A 441 25.21 -5.47 6.73
C ASP A 441 26.54 -5.38 5.97
N ILE A 442 26.65 -4.34 5.14
CA ILE A 442 27.90 -4.00 4.45
C ILE A 442 28.95 -3.45 5.44
N ALA A 443 30.23 -3.54 5.06
CA ALA A 443 31.35 -2.97 5.81
C ALA A 443 31.22 -1.45 6.02
N ASP A 444 31.72 -0.97 7.15
CA ASP A 444 31.55 0.42 7.59
C ASP A 444 32.26 1.42 6.66
N GLU A 445 33.39 1.05 6.05
CA GLU A 445 34.09 1.88 5.06
C GLU A 445 33.23 2.11 3.81
N LEU A 446 32.57 1.05 3.32
CA LEU A 446 31.67 1.15 2.17
C LEU A 446 30.42 1.95 2.53
N ARG A 447 29.88 1.74 3.75
CA ARG A 447 28.74 2.51 4.28
C ARG A 447 29.04 4.00 4.32
N ALA A 448 30.20 4.39 4.86
CA ALA A 448 30.65 5.79 4.90
C ALA A 448 30.74 6.40 3.50
N THR A 449 31.26 5.64 2.53
CA THR A 449 31.34 6.07 1.12
C THR A 449 29.96 6.35 0.53
N ILE A 450 28.99 5.46 0.77
CA ILE A 450 27.61 5.60 0.28
C ILE A 450 26.92 6.81 0.91
N LEU A 451 27.06 6.99 2.23
CA LEU A 451 26.52 8.15 2.93
C LEU A 451 27.08 9.48 2.39
N GLY A 452 28.39 9.51 2.10
CA GLY A 452 29.04 10.65 1.45
C GLY A 452 28.45 10.95 0.07
N ARG A 453 28.21 9.93 -0.75
CA ARG A 453 27.59 10.08 -2.08
C ARG A 453 26.14 10.53 -2.01
N LEU A 454 25.35 9.97 -1.10
CA LEU A 454 23.96 10.40 -0.85
C LEU A 454 23.90 11.88 -0.46
N LYS A 455 24.83 12.34 0.40
CA LYS A 455 24.91 13.74 0.83
C LYS A 455 25.24 14.65 -0.33
N ALA A 456 26.21 14.25 -1.17
CA ALA A 456 26.67 15.03 -2.32
C ALA A 456 25.60 15.24 -3.40
N VAL A 457 24.62 14.32 -3.51
CA VAL A 457 23.48 14.46 -4.44
C VAL A 457 22.23 15.06 -3.81
N GLY A 458 22.25 15.37 -2.50
CA GLY A 458 21.08 15.91 -1.80
C GLY A 458 19.95 14.89 -1.67
N ALA A 459 20.28 13.62 -1.44
CA ALA A 459 19.28 12.55 -1.28
C ALA A 459 18.34 12.82 -0.09
N PRO A 460 17.10 12.27 -0.11
CA PRO A 460 16.16 12.41 1.00
C PRO A 460 16.75 12.00 2.35
N PRO A 461 16.43 12.70 3.47
CA PRO A 461 16.93 12.35 4.81
C PRO A 461 16.63 10.90 5.22
N LEU A 462 15.49 10.36 4.78
CA LEU A 462 15.13 8.97 5.03
C LEU A 462 16.14 7.98 4.43
N TRP A 463 16.73 8.28 3.26
CA TRP A 463 17.73 7.40 2.65
C TRP A 463 19.03 7.40 3.43
N HIS A 464 19.41 8.55 3.99
CA HIS A 464 20.52 8.64 4.93
C HIS A 464 20.26 7.78 6.16
N ALA A 465 19.12 7.97 6.83
CA ALA A 465 18.73 7.20 8.01
C ALA A 465 18.73 5.70 7.74
N MET A 466 18.16 5.25 6.62
CA MET A 466 18.13 3.84 6.23
C MET A 466 19.52 3.21 6.12
N VAL A 467 20.55 3.97 5.72
CA VAL A 467 21.92 3.46 5.56
C VAL A 467 22.74 3.64 6.84
N SER A 468 22.46 4.66 7.65
CA SER A 468 23.24 4.95 8.87
C SER A 468 22.72 4.25 10.12
N GLU A 469 21.44 3.91 10.19
CA GLU A 469 20.80 3.35 11.38
C GLU A 469 19.68 2.37 11.03
N VAL A 470 19.32 1.52 12.00
CA VAL A 470 18.21 0.57 11.84
C VAL A 470 16.89 1.33 11.82
N THR A 471 16.39 1.59 10.62
CA THR A 471 15.15 2.34 10.40
C THR A 471 13.99 1.38 10.10
N GLN A 472 12.86 1.52 10.81
CA GLN A 472 11.60 0.89 10.43
C GLN A 472 10.90 1.72 9.35
N LEU A 473 10.58 1.09 8.22
CA LEU A 473 9.80 1.75 7.17
C LEU A 473 8.33 1.74 7.53
N ASP A 474 7.67 2.87 7.39
CA ASP A 474 6.22 2.94 7.49
C ASP A 474 5.55 2.20 6.30
N GLU A 475 4.22 2.05 6.39
CA GLU A 475 3.43 1.37 5.36
C GLU A 475 3.48 2.10 4.01
N ALA A 476 3.70 3.43 4.01
CA ALA A 476 3.71 4.24 2.80
C ALA A 476 5.03 4.05 2.03
N ALA A 477 6.17 4.00 2.73
CA ALA A 477 7.46 3.64 2.18
C ALA A 477 7.46 2.18 1.67
N THR A 478 6.79 1.28 2.40
CA THR A 478 6.54 -0.11 1.97
C THR A 478 5.69 -0.18 0.69
N LYS A 479 4.57 0.57 0.61
CA LYS A 479 3.70 0.62 -0.58
C LYS A 479 4.36 1.31 -1.79
N ARG A 480 5.23 2.30 -1.56
CA ARG A 480 6.02 2.94 -2.63
C ARG A 480 7.08 1.99 -3.20
N MET A 481 7.68 1.15 -2.36
CA MET A 481 8.53 0.03 -2.79
C MET A 481 7.76 -1.02 -3.60
N LEU A 482 6.48 -1.24 -3.30
CA LEU A 482 5.58 -2.14 -4.06
C LEU A 482 5.02 -1.49 -5.34
N GLY A 483 5.20 -0.17 -5.53
CA GLY A 483 4.77 0.57 -6.71
C GLY A 483 3.33 1.10 -6.69
N GLU A 484 2.71 1.28 -5.51
CA GLU A 484 1.29 1.64 -5.34
C GLU A 484 1.04 2.86 -4.38
N ALA A 485 1.66 4.03 -4.56
CA ALA A 485 1.49 5.17 -3.62
C ALA A 485 0.59 6.32 -4.14
N LEU A 486 -0.29 6.84 -3.26
CA LEU A 486 -1.25 7.95 -3.47
C LEU A 486 -0.85 9.25 -2.71
N PRO A 487 -1.28 10.46 -3.15
CA PRO A 487 -0.84 11.77 -2.63
C PRO A 487 -1.54 12.27 -1.33
N PRO A 488 -0.97 13.27 -0.61
CA PRO A 488 -1.60 13.92 0.55
C PRO A 488 -2.75 14.86 0.13
N GLY A 489 -3.67 15.22 1.05
CA GLY A 489 -4.84 16.01 0.64
C GLY A 489 -5.52 17.00 1.56
N LEU A 490 -4.80 17.58 2.54
CA LEU A 490 -5.04 18.99 2.90
C LEU A 490 -3.79 19.82 2.64
N LYS A 491 -3.99 21.08 2.24
CA LYS A 491 -2.96 22.11 2.18
C LYS A 491 -3.45 23.35 2.93
N LEU A 492 -2.67 23.88 3.85
CA LEU A 492 -2.99 25.14 4.51
C LEU A 492 -3.01 26.28 3.49
N ILE A 493 -4.06 27.11 3.52
CA ILE A 493 -4.16 28.34 2.74
C ILE A 493 -4.26 29.50 3.74
N GLY A 494 -3.20 30.30 3.85
CA GLY A 494 -3.12 31.42 4.79
C GLY A 494 -2.30 31.09 6.02
#